data_AF-A0A7Y8JIB4-F1
#
_entry.id   AF-A0A7Y8JIB4-F1
#
_cell.length_a   1.000
_cell.length_b   1.000
_cell.length_c   1.000
_cell.angle_alpha   90.00
_cell.angle_beta   90.00
_cell.angle_gamma   90.00
#
_symmetry.space_group_name_H-M   'P 1'
#
loop_
_entity.id
_entity.type
_entity.pdbx_description
1 polymer ?
#
loop_
_entity_poly.entity_id
_entity_poly.type
_entity_poly.pdbx_seq_one_letter_code
_entity_poly.pdbx_strand_id
1 'polypeptide(L)' 'MHKFGVISILLGLTLSIVGLVVGFALAIGFGTGEQWFTLVPFGFVFLLLGVTLTQLGKK' A
#
# COMPACT_ATOMS: atom_id res chain seq x y z
N MET A 1 -18.42 4.25 9.79
CA MET A 1 -17.81 3.39 8.74
C MET A 1 -16.68 4.08 7.95
N HIS A 2 -16.67 5.41 7.80
CA HIS A 2 -15.63 6.14 7.06
C HIS A 2 -14.19 6.01 7.60
N LYS A 3 -14.01 5.88 8.93
CA LYS A 3 -12.67 5.83 9.55
C LYS A 3 -11.86 4.60 9.11
N PHE A 4 -12.50 3.44 9.03
CA PHE A 4 -11.82 2.19 8.60
C PHE A 4 -11.39 2.24 7.14
N GLY A 5 -12.23 2.80 6.26
CA GLY A 5 -11.87 3.02 4.86
C GLY A 5 -10.65 3.93 4.71
N VAL A 6 -10.63 5.05 5.44
CA VAL A 6 -9.48 5.98 5.46
C VAL A 6 -8.22 5.32 6.01
N ILE A 7 -8.31 4.56 7.11
CA ILE A 7 -7.16 3.85 7.68
C ILE A 7 -6.59 2.85 6.66
N SER A 8 -7.46 2.08 6.00
CA SER A 8 -7.03 1.13 4.97
C SER A 8 -6.36 1.81 3.79
N ILE A 9 -6.87 2.97 3.35
CA ILE A 9 -6.24 3.77 2.29
C ILE A 9 -4.84 4.24 2.72
N LEU A 10 -4.71 4.81 3.92
CA LEU A 10 -3.43 5.29 4.44
C LEU A 10 -2.40 4.16 4.57
N LEU A 11 -2.83 3.00 5.03
CA LEU A 11 -1.98 1.82 5.16
C LEU A 11 -1.53 1.30 3.79
N GLY A 12 -2.45 1.21 2.83
CA GLY A 12 -2.14 0.82 1.45
C GLY A 12 -1.19 1.78 0.75
N LEU A 13 -1.36 3.08 0.96
CA LEU A 13 -0.48 4.12 0.44
C LEU A 13 0.93 3.99 1.05
N THR A 14 1.01 3.82 2.37
CA THR A 14 2.28 3.67 3.09
C THR A 14 3.03 2.43 2.62
N LEU A 15 2.37 1.28 2.51
CA LEU A 15 2.98 0.04 2.00
C LEU A 15 3.52 0.20 0.58
N SER A 16 2.78 0.89 -0.29
CA SER A 16 3.20 1.14 -1.66
C SER A 16 4.43 2.04 -1.71
N ILE A 17 4.42 3.14 -0.95
CA ILE A 17 5.56 4.06 -0.87
C ILE A 17 6.79 3.35 -0.30
N VAL A 18 6.65 2.63 0.80
CA VAL A 18 7.76 1.90 1.44
C VAL A 18 8.31 0.82 0.52
N GLY A 19 7.44 0.03 -0.12
CA GLY A 19 7.85 -1.01 -1.06
C GLY A 19 8.64 -0.47 -2.24
N LEU A 20 8.23 0.68 -2.78
CA LEU A 20 8.94 1.35 -3.88
C LEU A 20 10.25 1.99 -3.41
N VAL A 21 10.20 2.83 -2.37
CA VAL A 21 11.38 3.59 -1.90
C VAL A 21 12.46 2.64 -1.42
N VAL A 22 12.12 1.70 -0.53
CA VAL A 22 13.10 0.74 0.02
C VAL A 22 13.53 -0.26 -1.04
N GLY A 23 12.59 -0.77 -1.85
CA GLY A 23 12.90 -1.71 -2.93
C GLY A 23 13.89 -1.14 -3.93
N PHE A 24 13.68 0.08 -4.42
CA PHE A 24 14.62 0.73 -5.35
C PHE A 24 15.93 1.14 -4.67
N ALA A 25 15.89 1.65 -3.44
CA ALA A 25 17.11 2.02 -2.72
C ALA A 25 18.06 0.83 -2.56
N LEU A 26 17.53 -0.34 -2.22
CA LEU A 26 18.32 -1.56 -2.10
C LEU A 26 18.71 -2.15 -3.45
N ALA A 27 17.83 -2.09 -4.45
CA ALA A 27 18.11 -2.68 -5.77
C ALA A 27 19.27 -1.94 -6.45
N ILE A 28 19.30 -0.61 -6.34
CA ILE A 28 20.35 0.24 -6.90
C ILE A 28 21.64 0.12 -6.08
N GLY A 29 21.55 0.11 -4.75
CA GLY A 29 22.73 0.13 -3.88
C GLY A 29 23.43 -1.22 -3.68
N PHE A 30 22.67 -2.31 -3.65
CA PHE A 30 23.15 -3.62 -3.21
C PHE A 30 22.74 -4.77 -4.14
N GLY A 31 22.00 -4.51 -5.24
CA GLY A 31 21.51 -5.55 -6.14
C GLY A 31 20.51 -6.50 -5.48
N THR A 32 19.86 -6.08 -4.40
CA THR A 32 18.88 -6.86 -3.64
C THR A 32 17.65 -6.00 -3.37
N GLY A 33 16.53 -6.56 -2.89
CA GLY A 33 15.37 -5.74 -2.51
C GLY A 33 14.06 -6.09 -3.22
N GLU A 34 14.09 -7.10 -4.11
CA GLU A 34 12.93 -7.65 -4.80
C GLU A 34 11.78 -7.99 -3.84
N GLN A 35 12.10 -8.50 -2.65
CA GLN A 35 11.14 -8.80 -1.59
C GLN A 35 10.29 -7.58 -1.18
N TRP A 36 10.86 -6.37 -1.20
CA TRP A 36 10.15 -5.14 -0.83
C TRP A 36 9.11 -4.73 -1.87
N PHE A 37 9.31 -5.07 -3.15
CA PHE A 37 8.31 -4.83 -4.18
C PHE A 37 7.03 -5.62 -3.95
N THR A 38 7.08 -6.73 -3.18
CA THR A 38 5.89 -7.48 -2.77
C THR A 38 4.91 -6.64 -1.94
N LEU A 39 5.40 -5.60 -1.23
CA LEU A 39 4.54 -4.69 -0.47
C LEU A 39 3.64 -3.83 -1.39
N VAL A 40 4.02 -3.65 -2.65
CA VAL A 40 3.27 -2.83 -3.61
C VAL A 40 1.92 -3.49 -3.96
N PRO A 41 1.85 -4.76 -4.39
CA PRO A 41 0.58 -5.48 -4.54
C PRO A 41 -0.29 -5.45 -3.28
N PHE A 42 0.28 -5.68 -2.09
CA PHE A 42 -0.48 -5.59 -0.84
C PHE A 42 -1.01 -4.17 -0.60
N GLY A 43 -0.22 -3.15 -0.90
CA GLY A 43 -0.62 -1.75 -0.86
C GLY A 43 -1.87 -1.49 -1.71
N PHE A 44 -1.89 -1.98 -2.95
CA PHE A 44 -3.05 -1.88 -3.84
C PHE A 44 -4.28 -2.60 -3.31
N VAL A 45 -4.13 -3.77 -2.69
CA VAL A 45 -5.25 -4.49 -2.04
C VAL A 45 -5.89 -3.64 -0.95
N PHE A 46 -5.09 -3.02 -0.08
CA PHE A 46 -5.60 -2.14 0.98
C PHE A 46 -6.22 -0.85 0.47
N LEU A 47 -5.70 -0.29 -0.63
CA LEU A 47 -6.30 0.86 -1.31
C LEU A 47 -7.69 0.49 -1.85
N LEU A 48 -7.81 -0.62 -2.56
CA LEU A 48 -9.09 -1.09 -3.12
C LEU A 48 -10.10 -1.38 -2.00
N LEU A 49 -9.68 -2.09 -0.95
CA LEU A 49 -10.53 -2.36 0.21
C LEU A 49 -11.01 -1.07 0.86
N GLY A 50 -10.11 -0.12 1.09
CA GLY A 50 -10.42 1.14 1.74
C GLY A 50 -11.39 2.01 0.93
N VAL A 51 -11.21 2.08 -0.39
CA VAL A 51 -12.14 2.75 -1.31
C VAL A 51 -13.51 2.06 -1.24
N THR A 52 -13.54 0.72 -1.34
CA THR A 52 -14.79 -0.06 -1.31
C THR A 52 -15.57 0.16 -0.01
N LEU A 53 -14.90 0.09 1.14
CA LEU A 53 -15.51 0.34 2.46
C LEU A 53 -16.02 1.78 2.60
N THR A 54 -15.28 2.76 2.06
CA THR A 54 -15.69 4.17 2.07
C THR A 54 -16.96 4.37 1.23
N GLN A 55 -17.05 3.73 0.06
CA GLN A 55 -18.21 3.83 -0.81
C GLN A 55 -19.43 3.08 -0.26
N LEU A 56 -19.23 1.89 0.32
CA LEU A 56 -20.31 1.14 0.99
C LEU A 56 -20.88 1.90 2.18
N GLY A 57 -20.04 2.56 2.97
CA GLY A 57 -20.48 3.35 4.13
C GLY A 57 -21.10 4.70 3.80
N LYS A 58 -21.12 5.11 2.51
CA LYS A 58 -21.83 6.29 2.00
C LYS A 58 -23.22 5.95 1.48
N LYS A 59 -23.51 4.67 1.24
CA LYS A 59 -24.83 4.16 0.88
C LYS A 59 -25.66 3.96 2.15
#